data_AF-A0A520ANJ2-F1
#
_entry.id   AF-A0A520ANJ2-F1
#
_cell.length_a   1.000
_cell.length_b   1.000
_cell.length_c   1.000
_cell.angle_alpha   90.00
_cell.angle_beta   90.00
_cell.angle_gamma   90.00
#
_symmetry.space_group_name_H-M   'P 1'
#
loop_
_entity.id
_entity.type
_entity.pdbx_description
1 polymer ?
#
loop_
_entity_poly.entity_id
_entity_poly.type
_entity_poly.pdbx_seq_one_letter_code
_entity_poly.pdbx_strand_id
1 'polypeptide(L)'
;ISNLYNAELINKTNKDINFVFKSNNPEDKIEFIQNAIMLPKEGSVTLTFFLIKKPKHLKGYKTDVVFEVKANKKVISATETTFFSQPQ
;
A
#
# COMPACT_ATOMS: atom_id res chain seq x y z
N ILE A 1 -11.34 5.99 -10.16
CA ILE A 1 -11.65 4.55 -10.01
C ILE A 1 -10.95 4.06 -8.76
N SER A 2 -11.57 3.16 -7.98
CA SER A 2 -10.98 2.60 -6.76
C SER A 2 -10.92 1.08 -6.80
N ASN A 3 -9.92 0.51 -6.14
CA ASN A 3 -9.81 -0.92 -5.85
C ASN A 3 -9.58 -1.08 -4.35
N LEU A 4 -10.21 -2.09 -3.75
CA LEU A 4 -10.03 -2.45 -2.34
C LEU A 4 -8.85 -3.42 -2.21
N TYR A 5 -7.95 -3.13 -1.29
CA TYR A 5 -6.80 -3.98 -0.98
C TYR A 5 -6.76 -4.32 0.50
N ASN A 6 -6.24 -5.51 0.79
CA ASN A 6 -5.81 -5.93 2.12
C ASN A 6 -4.31 -6.19 2.06
N ALA A 7 -3.55 -5.60 2.99
CA ALA A 7 -2.12 -5.84 3.14
C ALA A 7 -1.83 -6.34 4.55
N GLU A 8 -1.10 -7.45 4.65
CA GLU A 8 -0.54 -7.95 5.90
C GLU A 8 0.93 -7.56 5.97
N LEU A 9 1.32 -6.87 7.05
CA LEU A 9 2.70 -6.49 7.29
C LEU A 9 3.21 -7.28 8.49
N ILE A 10 4.32 -7.98 8.30
CA ILE A 10 4.96 -8.81 9.33
C ILE A 10 6.31 -8.20 9.67
N ASN A 11 6.51 -7.84 10.94
CA ASN A 11 7.79 -7.37 11.45
C ASN A 11 8.62 -8.55 11.93
N LYS A 12 9.72 -8.84 11.21
CA LYS A 12 10.66 -9.92 11.53
C LYS A 12 11.81 -9.46 12.43
N THR A 13 11.72 -8.26 13.00
CA THR A 13 12.74 -7.70 13.89
C THR A 13 12.29 -7.73 15.34
N ASN A 14 13.25 -7.60 16.25
CA ASN A 14 13.01 -7.59 17.69
C ASN A 14 12.65 -6.22 18.27
N LYS A 15 12.28 -5.25 17.41
CA LYS A 15 11.91 -3.88 17.81
C LYS A 15 10.64 -3.45 17.11
N ASP A 16 9.85 -2.61 17.77
CA ASP A 16 8.69 -1.99 17.15
C ASP A 16 9.15 -1.03 16.03
N ILE A 17 8.39 -0.99 14.92
CA ILE A 17 8.70 -0.17 13.75
C ILE A 17 7.55 0.79 13.50
N ASN A 18 7.78 2.08 13.71
CA ASN A 18 6.89 3.11 13.17
C ASN A 18 7.08 3.18 11.65
N PHE A 19 5.99 3.13 10.91
CA PHE A 19 6.04 3.05 9.46
C PHE A 19 5.05 3.98 8.77
N VAL A 20 5.32 4.22 7.48
CA VAL A 20 4.40 4.87 6.55
C VAL A 20 4.16 3.92 5.40
N PHE A 21 2.89 3.61 5.14
CA PHE A 21 2.46 2.84 3.98
C PHE A 21 1.98 3.80 2.88
N LYS A 22 2.47 3.63 1.65
CA LYS A 22 2.07 4.48 0.53
C LYS A 22 2.26 3.79 -0.83
N SER A 23 1.62 4.33 -1.88
CA SER A 23 2.01 4.03 -3.26
C SER A 23 3.34 4.73 -3.59
N ASN A 24 4.14 4.13 -4.48
CA ASN A 24 5.32 4.79 -5.02
C ASN A 24 4.97 5.91 -6.01
N ASN A 25 3.73 5.97 -6.49
CA ASN A 25 3.24 7.02 -7.37
C ASN A 25 2.57 8.15 -6.57
N PRO A 26 3.06 9.40 -6.63
CA PRO A 26 2.50 10.51 -5.86
C PRO A 26 1.09 10.94 -6.31
N GLU A 27 0.65 10.55 -7.51
CA GLU A 27 -0.71 10.84 -8.00
C GLU A 27 -1.76 9.86 -7.47
N ASP A 28 -1.33 8.78 -6.83
CA ASP A 28 -2.23 7.81 -6.23
C ASP A 28 -2.68 8.29 -4.85
N LYS A 29 -3.97 8.10 -4.56
CA LYS A 29 -4.53 8.39 -3.24
C LYS A 29 -4.89 7.08 -2.53
N ILE A 30 -4.49 6.96 -1.27
CA ILE A 30 -4.90 5.86 -0.40
C ILE A 30 -5.91 6.40 0.62
N GLU A 31 -7.05 5.72 0.73
CA GLU A 31 -8.04 5.95 1.79
C GLU A 31 -8.14 4.70 2.65
N PHE A 32 -7.70 4.80 3.91
CA PHE A 32 -7.70 3.67 4.83
C PHE A 32 -9.09 3.44 5.43
N ILE A 33 -9.51 2.17 5.43
CA ILE A 33 -10.63 1.67 6.23
C ILE A 33 -10.09 1.21 7.58
N GLN A 34 -9.00 0.44 7.57
CA GLN A 34 -8.25 0.02 8.75
C GLN A 34 -6.78 0.40 8.54
N ASN A 35 -6.23 1.19 9.47
CA ASN A 35 -4.85 1.62 9.45
C ASN A 35 -4.07 1.11 10.67
N ALA A 36 -2.75 1.13 10.54
CA ALA A 36 -1.80 1.00 11.63
C ALA A 36 -0.61 1.91 11.34
N ILE A 37 -0.02 2.47 12.38
CA ILE A 37 1.15 3.37 12.29
C ILE A 37 2.43 2.71 12.85
N MET A 38 2.27 1.58 13.51
CA MET A 38 3.33 0.84 14.20
C MET A 38 3.19 -0.65 13.90
N LEU A 39 4.32 -1.29 13.59
CA LEU A 39 4.44 -2.75 13.55
C LEU A 39 5.06 -3.23 14.87
N PRO A 40 4.34 -4.00 15.69
CA PRO A 40 4.91 -4.60 16.90
C PRO A 40 6.11 -5.48 16.57
N LYS A 41 7.11 -5.54 17.45
CA LYS A 41 8.23 -6.50 17.33
C LYS A 41 7.70 -7.92 17.16
N GLU A 42 8.28 -8.66 16.23
CA GLU A 42 7.89 -10.06 15.94
C GLU A 42 6.39 -10.28 15.67
N GLY A 43 5.65 -9.20 15.38
CA GLY A 43 4.20 -9.22 15.20
C GLY A 43 3.78 -8.86 13.78
N SER A 44 2.47 -8.87 13.55
CA SER A 44 1.87 -8.43 12.29
C SER A 44 0.74 -7.43 12.51
N VAL A 45 0.43 -6.67 11.47
CA VAL A 45 -0.77 -5.82 11.40
C VAL A 45 -1.41 -5.97 10.02
N THR A 46 -2.71 -5.76 9.97
CA THR A 46 -3.47 -5.74 8.72
C THR A 46 -3.89 -4.31 8.39
N LEU A 47 -3.71 -3.92 7.13
CA LEU A 47 -4.24 -2.69 6.55
C LEU A 47 -5.33 -3.05 5.55
N THR A 48 -6.44 -2.33 5.62
CA THR A 48 -7.51 -2.39 4.61
C THR A 48 -7.72 -1.00 4.07
N PHE A 49 -7.63 -0.83 2.74
CA PHE A 49 -7.66 0.49 2.13
C PHE A 49 -8.15 0.47 0.69
N PHE A 50 -8.70 1.59 0.25
CA PHE A 50 -8.92 1.86 -1.16
C PHE A 50 -7.70 2.54 -1.76
N LEU A 51 -7.22 2.01 -2.89
CA LEU A 51 -6.38 2.76 -3.80
C LEU A 51 -7.28 3.49 -4.80
N ILE A 52 -7.13 4.80 -4.92
CA ILE A 52 -7.91 5.64 -5.83
C ILE A 52 -6.95 6.19 -6.89
N LYS A 53 -7.25 5.89 -8.16
CA LYS A 53 -6.52 6.39 -9.33
C LYS A 53 -7.41 7.24 -10.23
N LYS A 54 -6.83 8.30 -10.79
CA LYS A 54 -7.45 9.12 -11.83
C LYS A 54 -7.49 8.33 -13.15
N PRO A 55 -8.60 8.33 -13.91
CA PRO A 55 -8.72 7.55 -15.16
C PRO A 55 -7.58 7.80 -16.17
N LYS A 56 -7.11 9.05 -16.27
CA LYS A 56 -5.98 9.44 -17.13
C LYS A 56 -4.64 8.76 -16.80
N HIS A 57 -4.51 8.09 -15.66
CA HIS A 57 -3.29 7.40 -15.22
C HIS A 57 -3.39 5.87 -15.34
N LEU A 58 -4.44 5.37 -16.01
CA LEU A 58 -4.66 3.95 -16.26
C LEU A 58 -4.16 3.62 -17.67
N LYS A 59 -3.33 2.58 -17.79
CA LYS A 59 -2.71 2.16 -19.07
C LYS A 59 -3.54 1.13 -19.83
N GLY A 60 -4.80 0.94 -19.43
CA GLY A 60 -5.71 -0.09 -19.92
C GLY A 60 -6.44 -0.77 -18.75
N TYR A 61 -7.00 -1.94 -19.01
CA TYR A 61 -7.75 -2.73 -18.01
C TYR A 61 -6.91 -3.08 -16.76
N LYS A 62 -5.63 -3.40 -16.96
CA LYS A 62 -4.66 -3.67 -15.90
C LYS A 62 -3.64 -2.55 -15.85
N THR A 63 -3.29 -2.12 -14.64
CA THR A 63 -2.19 -1.17 -14.42
C THR A 63 -1.42 -1.62 -13.19
N ASP A 64 -0.11 -1.77 -13.31
CA ASP A 64 0.73 -2.15 -12.18
C ASP A 64 0.82 -1.01 -11.15
N VAL A 65 0.86 -1.39 -9.87
CA VAL A 65 0.98 -0.48 -8.73
C VAL A 65 1.97 -1.08 -7.75
N VAL A 66 2.88 -0.24 -7.26
CA VAL A 66 3.84 -0.62 -6.24
C VAL A 66 3.53 0.11 -4.94
N PHE A 67 3.36 -0.67 -3.87
CA PHE A 67 3.24 -0.14 -2.51
C PHE A 67 4.58 -0.23 -1.79
N GLU A 68 4.91 0.82 -1.04
CA GLU A 68 6.13 0.94 -0.24
C GLU A 68 5.79 1.05 1.25
N VAL A 69 6.56 0.35 2.07
CA VAL A 69 6.62 0.55 3.52
C VAL A 69 7.89 1.32 3.84
N LYS A 70 7.76 2.47 4.51
CA LYS A 70 8.89 3.31 4.92
C LYS A 70 9.04 3.37 6.41
N ALA A 71 10.26 3.18 6.91
CA ALA A 71 10.65 3.44 8.28
C ALA A 71 11.87 4.36 8.28
N ASN A 72 11.91 5.35 9.17
CA ASN A 72 13.02 6.32 9.26
C ASN A 72 13.40 6.94 7.90
N LYS A 73 12.39 7.29 7.09
CA LYS A 73 12.52 7.87 5.73
C LYS A 73 13.16 6.95 4.68
N LYS A 74 13.43 5.68 4.99
CA LYS A 74 13.94 4.67 4.04
C LYS A 74 12.86 3.69 3.67
N VAL A 75 12.83 3.25 2.40
CA VAL A 75 12.00 2.11 1.97
C VAL A 75 12.60 0.86 2.61
N ILE A 76 11.79 0.13 3.36
CA ILE A 76 12.19 -1.14 4.00
C ILE A 76 11.53 -2.35 3.34
N SER A 77 10.45 -2.13 2.58
CA SER A 77 9.79 -3.15 1.77
C SER A 77 9.00 -2.49 0.65
N ALA A 78 8.89 -3.18 -0.48
CA ALA A 78 8.04 -2.81 -1.59
C ALA A 78 7.38 -4.06 -2.18
N THR A 79 6.13 -3.94 -2.63
CA THR A 79 5.42 -5.02 -3.30
C THR A 79 4.65 -4.49 -4.49
N GLU A 80 4.60 -5.26 -5.57
CA GLU A 80 3.87 -4.94 -6.78
C GLU A 80 2.55 -5.72 -6.83
N THR A 81 1.50 -5.06 -7.32
CA THR A 81 0.20 -5.66 -7.56
C THR A 81 -0.47 -5.02 -8.76
N THR A 82 -1.64 -5.53 -9.14
CA THR A 82 -2.41 -5.02 -10.27
C THR A 82 -3.60 -4.21 -9.79
N PHE A 83 -3.79 -3.03 -10.40
CA PHE A 83 -5.00 -2.25 -10.33
C PHE A 83 -5.86 -2.52 -11.56
N PHE A 84 -7.14 -2.81 -11.33
CA PHE A 84 -8.11 -3.12 -12.36
C PHE A 84 -9.03 -1.91 -12.60
N SER A 85 -9.11 -1.49 -13.85
CA SER A 85 -10.14 -0.54 -14.31
C SER A 85 -11.39 -1.29 -14.78
N GLN A 86 -12.46 -0.55 -15.10
CA GLN A 86 -13.56 -1.16 -15.85
C GLN A 86 -13.06 -1.61 -17.24
N PRO A 87 -13.55 -2.74 -17.77
CA PRO A 87 -13.35 -3.09 -19.17
C PRO A 87 -13.92 -1.97 -20.05
N GLN A 88 -13.23 -1.63 -21.15
CA GLN A 88 -13.78 -0.77 -22.20
C GLN A 88 -14.71 -1.56 -23.10
#